data_AF-A0A2N2HIA4-F1
#
_entry.id   AF-A0A2N2HIA4-F1
#
_cell.length_a   1.000
_cell.length_b   1.000
_cell.length_c   1.000
_cell.angle_alpha   90.00
_cell.angle_beta   90.00
_cell.angle_gamma   90.00
#
_symmetry.space_group_name_H-M   'P 1'
#
loop_
_entity.id
_entity.type
_entity.pdbx_description
1 polymer ?
#
loop_
_entity_poly.entity_id
_entity_poly.type
_entity_poly.pdbx_seq_one_letter_code
_entity_poly.pdbx_strand_id
1 'polypeptide(L)'
;LVVEDITASLEDLSFGCSWNLTTPALPGIAFTFPPRLAGSFEIMATDRGWNMRTGAELGALAVRLNQVPELILDLGTTTLSLEASTGAAGTVVDGALALGRLRLAREAAVATLSDLKMTVNATAATDVNGTIILSGARLEARQPGMALTTTRMDGQCAFALAERLSLGGVINLGARASSGDTVALMSLRLPLAWPEPAAATGSVNLDLKWKGKGLAKISSKIAQDLHGASLDGTLSALPLAVRAALKGRIDAKNISSSWIEIKTAQTLTLPGNLTSLVPALGDLSGSARLNATARLDMSKGVPTLPTDLKLTELSLAHTGSEITLTGGAVELAFSNLLSMRSDPDGRMNFERMQLGTIILEKGDIHFQVEALHSILVEGCRFQWAGGRIGSQAFRINPNVEDYTVELYCDRVEMAQALEQFGMTQAQGGGTANGRIPVRWADGNLTFDNGFLYSTPGEKGVLRVQGAEILTAGVPPG
;
A
#
# COMPACT_ATOMS: atom_id res chain seq x y z
N LEU A 1 16.42 25.41 -40.27
CA LEU A 1 17.82 25.29 -39.84
C LEU A 1 18.55 26.51 -40.38
N VAL A 2 19.24 27.24 -39.52
CA VAL A 2 20.11 28.36 -39.89
C VAL A 2 21.50 28.00 -39.40
N VAL A 3 22.52 28.16 -40.25
CA VAL A 3 23.93 27.91 -39.94
C VAL A 3 24.64 29.26 -39.87
N GLU A 4 25.40 29.49 -38.81
CA GLU A 4 26.01 30.77 -38.43
C GLU A 4 27.46 30.53 -37.95
N ASP A 5 28.24 31.60 -37.79
CA ASP A 5 29.60 31.57 -37.21
C ASP A 5 30.54 30.51 -37.83
N ILE A 6 30.52 30.37 -39.15
CA ILE A 6 31.40 29.42 -39.86
C ILE A 6 32.85 29.91 -39.73
N THR A 7 33.69 29.07 -39.15
CA THR A 7 35.14 29.29 -39.00
C THR A 7 35.90 28.19 -39.73
N ALA A 8 36.94 28.58 -40.47
CA ALA A 8 37.81 27.63 -41.17
C ALA A 8 39.23 28.20 -41.20
N SER A 9 40.21 27.42 -40.73
CA SER A 9 41.63 27.76 -40.77
C SER A 9 42.39 26.67 -41.51
N LEU A 10 43.04 27.03 -42.62
CA LEU A 10 43.93 26.12 -43.34
C LEU A 10 45.28 25.95 -42.63
N GLU A 11 45.69 26.95 -41.82
CA GLU A 11 46.91 26.90 -41.02
C GLU A 11 46.76 25.95 -39.84
N ASP A 12 45.63 26.03 -39.12
CA ASP A 12 45.34 25.17 -37.97
C ASP A 12 44.63 23.86 -38.37
N LEU A 13 44.35 23.68 -39.67
CA LEU A 13 43.56 22.56 -40.21
C LEU A 13 42.25 22.34 -39.43
N SER A 14 41.52 23.42 -39.17
CA SER A 14 40.30 23.42 -38.36
C SER A 14 39.08 23.92 -39.14
N PHE A 15 37.91 23.41 -38.76
CA PHE A 15 36.60 23.80 -39.27
C PHE A 15 35.58 23.79 -38.15
N GLY A 16 34.71 24.80 -38.08
CA GLY A 16 33.60 24.81 -37.14
C GLY A 16 32.43 25.67 -37.62
N CYS A 17 31.26 25.42 -37.04
CA CYS A 17 30.11 26.30 -37.21
C CYS A 17 29.13 26.21 -36.03
N SER A 18 28.31 27.24 -35.90
CA SER A 18 27.13 27.26 -35.05
C SER A 18 25.88 27.02 -35.90
N TRP A 19 24.82 26.51 -35.29
CA TRP A 19 23.54 26.32 -35.96
C TRP A 19 22.38 26.50 -35.00
N ASN A 20 21.22 26.83 -35.55
CA ASN A 20 19.99 27.01 -34.81
C ASN A 20 18.79 26.48 -35.61
N LEU A 21 17.88 25.80 -34.92
CA LEU A 21 16.68 25.21 -35.45
C LEU A 21 15.51 25.59 -34.56
N THR A 22 14.51 26.24 -35.16
CA THR A 22 13.21 26.45 -34.52
C THR A 22 12.20 25.54 -35.20
N THR A 23 11.42 24.79 -34.42
CA THR A 23 10.40 23.89 -34.97
C THR A 23 9.04 24.59 -35.05
N PRO A 24 8.23 24.33 -36.09
CA PRO A 24 6.84 24.78 -36.11
C PRO A 24 6.00 24.05 -35.06
N ALA A 25 4.77 24.52 -34.84
CA ALA A 25 3.81 23.85 -33.95
C ALA A 25 3.57 22.40 -34.40
N LEU A 26 3.59 21.47 -33.43
CA LEU A 26 3.28 20.07 -33.68
C LEU A 26 1.77 19.82 -33.46
N PRO A 27 1.10 19.03 -34.33
CA PRO A 27 -0.32 18.73 -34.14
C PRO A 27 -0.61 18.12 -32.76
N GLY A 28 -1.61 18.67 -32.06
CA GLY A 28 -2.03 18.18 -30.74
C GLY A 28 -1.19 18.67 -29.55
N ILE A 29 -0.11 19.42 -29.81
CA ILE A 29 0.81 19.94 -28.80
C ILE A 29 0.84 21.47 -28.87
N ALA A 30 0.38 22.12 -27.80
CA ALA A 30 0.46 23.57 -27.68
C ALA A 30 1.74 23.95 -26.93
N PHE A 31 2.66 24.61 -27.63
CA PHE A 31 3.85 25.21 -27.03
C PHE A 31 3.58 26.67 -26.65
N THR A 32 4.10 27.09 -25.49
CA THR A 32 4.07 28.51 -25.10
C THR A 32 4.95 29.36 -26.01
N PHE A 33 6.11 28.81 -26.43
CA PHE A 33 7.03 29.38 -27.40
C PHE A 33 7.54 28.29 -28.35
N PRO A 34 7.85 28.60 -29.61
CA PRO A 34 8.41 27.62 -30.54
C PRO A 34 9.68 26.96 -29.97
N PRO A 35 9.77 25.60 -29.97
CA PRO A 35 10.96 24.90 -29.52
C PRO A 35 12.20 25.35 -30.30
N ARG A 36 13.27 25.65 -29.56
CA ARG A 36 14.56 26.06 -30.11
C ARG A 36 15.62 25.02 -29.76
N LEU A 37 16.32 24.55 -30.77
CA LEU A 37 17.50 23.71 -30.65
C LEU A 37 18.66 24.44 -31.31
N ALA A 38 19.68 24.80 -30.54
CA ALA A 38 20.89 25.42 -31.07
C ALA A 38 22.09 24.54 -30.75
N GLY A 39 23.17 24.69 -31.50
CA GLY A 39 24.39 23.95 -31.23
C GLY A 39 25.56 24.49 -32.00
N SER A 40 26.72 23.89 -31.74
CA SER A 40 27.95 24.18 -32.43
C SER A 40 28.76 22.91 -32.62
N PHE A 41 29.64 22.91 -33.60
CA PHE A 41 30.69 21.92 -33.67
C PHE A 41 31.98 22.54 -34.17
N GLU A 42 33.08 21.93 -33.76
CA GLU A 42 34.44 22.26 -34.18
C GLU A 42 35.19 20.94 -34.39
N ILE A 43 35.93 20.85 -35.48
CA ILE A 43 36.82 19.74 -35.80
C ILE A 43 38.19 20.29 -36.20
N MET A 44 39.25 19.65 -35.71
CA MET A 44 40.63 20.04 -35.96
C MET A 44 41.45 18.79 -36.26
N ALA A 45 42.21 18.82 -37.36
CA ALA A 45 43.16 17.77 -37.67
C ALA A 45 44.36 17.83 -36.70
N THR A 46 44.96 16.68 -36.43
CA THR A 46 46.18 16.56 -35.62
C THR A 46 47.19 15.70 -36.35
N ASP A 47 48.45 15.70 -35.91
CA ASP A 47 49.52 14.87 -36.48
C ASP A 47 49.19 13.37 -36.53
N ARG A 48 48.21 12.91 -35.74
CA ARG A 48 47.85 11.49 -35.59
C ARG A 48 46.37 11.19 -35.88
N GLY A 49 45.58 12.16 -36.35
CA GLY A 49 44.14 11.99 -36.56
C GLY A 49 43.36 13.29 -36.53
N TRP A 50 42.30 13.36 -35.72
CA TRP A 50 41.44 14.54 -35.56
C TRP A 50 40.81 14.59 -34.16
N ASN A 51 40.49 15.79 -33.71
CA ASN A 51 39.68 16.07 -32.53
C ASN A 51 38.40 16.80 -32.95
N MET A 52 37.29 16.42 -32.37
CA MET A 52 35.98 17.05 -32.60
C MET A 52 35.34 17.38 -31.25
N ARG A 53 34.74 18.57 -31.17
CA ARG A 53 33.85 18.97 -30.09
C ARG A 53 32.53 19.39 -30.68
N THR A 54 31.43 18.93 -30.10
CA THR A 54 30.10 19.36 -30.48
C THR A 54 29.25 19.57 -29.24
N GLY A 55 28.42 20.62 -29.27
CA GLY A 55 27.49 20.96 -28.21
C GLY A 55 26.13 21.26 -28.81
N ALA A 56 25.06 20.89 -28.11
CA ALA A 56 23.71 21.27 -28.47
C ALA A 56 22.92 21.62 -27.21
N GLU A 57 22.02 22.59 -27.35
CA GLU A 57 21.13 23.08 -26.32
C GLU A 57 19.70 23.07 -26.85
N LEU A 58 18.84 22.32 -26.18
CA LEU A 58 17.40 22.45 -26.30
C LEU A 58 16.95 23.51 -25.28
N GLY A 59 16.45 24.64 -25.79
CA GLY A 59 15.90 25.70 -24.95
C GLY A 59 14.69 25.22 -24.16
N ALA A 60 14.36 25.95 -23.09
CA ALA A 60 13.24 25.58 -22.23
C ALA A 60 11.92 25.40 -23.00
N LEU A 61 11.18 24.34 -22.68
CA LEU A 61 9.89 24.02 -23.28
C LEU A 61 8.80 24.15 -22.22
N ALA A 62 7.67 24.73 -22.61
CA ALA A 62 6.44 24.72 -21.82
C ALA A 62 5.30 24.26 -22.73
N VAL A 63 4.76 23.09 -22.41
CA VAL A 63 3.89 22.29 -23.28
C VAL A 63 2.57 21.98 -22.59
N ARG A 64 1.48 22.08 -23.36
CA ARG A 64 0.16 21.56 -23.01
C ARG A 64 -0.32 20.60 -24.09
N LEU A 65 -0.98 19.52 -23.68
CA LEU A 65 -1.60 18.59 -24.60
C LEU A 65 -3.07 18.99 -24.81
N ASN A 66 -3.50 19.11 -26.07
CA ASN A 66 -4.86 19.56 -26.38
C ASN A 66 -5.93 18.59 -25.85
N GLN A 67 -5.61 17.30 -25.77
CA GLN A 67 -6.53 16.26 -25.28
C GLN A 67 -6.61 16.20 -23.74
N VAL A 68 -5.64 16.78 -23.03
CA VAL A 68 -5.53 16.77 -21.57
C VAL A 68 -5.02 18.14 -21.11
N PRO A 69 -5.82 19.22 -21.30
CA PRO A 69 -5.36 20.59 -21.10
C PRO A 69 -4.95 20.91 -19.65
N GLU A 70 -5.43 20.12 -18.68
CA GLU A 70 -5.05 20.20 -17.28
C GLU A 70 -3.64 19.68 -17.00
N LEU A 71 -3.02 18.96 -17.93
CA LEU A 71 -1.66 18.45 -17.83
C LEU A 71 -0.67 19.47 -18.42
N ILE A 72 0.19 20.00 -17.56
CA ILE A 72 1.24 20.95 -17.92
C ILE A 72 2.59 20.24 -17.82
N LEU A 73 3.39 20.34 -18.88
CA LEU A 73 4.75 19.84 -18.93
C LEU A 73 5.71 21.00 -19.18
N ASP A 74 6.62 21.24 -18.23
CA ASP A 74 7.70 22.21 -18.36
C ASP A 74 9.04 21.45 -18.39
N LEU A 75 9.90 21.74 -19.36
CA LEU A 75 11.27 21.23 -19.43
C LEU A 75 12.22 22.42 -19.42
N GLY A 76 13.11 22.49 -18.44
CA GLY A 76 14.20 23.46 -18.46
C GLY A 76 15.20 23.20 -19.59
N THR A 77 16.11 24.13 -19.82
CA THR A 77 17.17 23.98 -20.82
C THR A 77 17.92 22.65 -20.64
N THR A 78 18.04 21.89 -21.73
CA THR A 78 18.72 20.59 -21.76
C THR A 78 19.94 20.69 -22.67
N THR A 79 21.10 20.27 -22.17
CA THR A 79 22.37 20.38 -22.90
C THR A 79 22.92 19.00 -23.24
N LEU A 80 23.49 18.89 -24.43
CA LEU A 80 24.25 17.75 -24.91
C LEU A 80 25.66 18.25 -25.27
N SER A 81 26.69 17.54 -24.86
CA SER A 81 28.06 17.74 -25.31
C SER A 81 28.65 16.42 -25.76
N LEU A 82 29.47 16.44 -26.79
CA LEU A 82 30.22 15.29 -27.24
C LEU A 82 31.61 15.73 -27.70
N GLU A 83 32.62 15.06 -27.17
CA GLU A 83 34.00 15.17 -27.59
C GLU A 83 34.40 13.84 -28.22
N ALA A 84 35.10 13.90 -29.35
CA ALA A 84 35.63 12.72 -30.00
C ALA A 84 37.05 12.97 -30.49
N SER A 85 37.92 11.98 -30.34
CA SER A 85 39.29 12.05 -30.82
C SER A 85 39.65 10.74 -31.49
N THR A 86 40.17 10.80 -32.72
CA THR A 86 40.66 9.63 -33.44
C THR A 86 42.19 9.55 -33.42
N GLY A 87 42.71 8.34 -33.33
CA GLY A 87 44.13 8.05 -33.46
C GLY A 87 44.37 6.63 -33.98
N ALA A 88 45.62 6.15 -33.86
CA ALA A 88 46.03 4.84 -34.38
C ALA A 88 45.27 3.64 -33.77
N ALA A 89 44.67 3.80 -32.59
CA ALA A 89 43.94 2.76 -31.87
C ALA A 89 42.40 2.82 -32.05
N GLY A 90 41.89 3.75 -32.86
CA GLY A 90 40.46 4.01 -33.06
C GLY A 90 40.01 5.38 -32.55
N THR A 91 38.70 5.60 -32.52
CA THR A 91 38.05 6.85 -32.10
C THR A 91 37.49 6.71 -30.70
N VAL A 92 37.95 7.55 -29.76
CA VAL A 92 37.36 7.69 -28.43
C VAL A 92 36.26 8.74 -28.50
N VAL A 93 35.13 8.49 -27.83
CA VAL A 93 33.96 9.36 -27.78
C VAL A 93 33.51 9.51 -26.33
N ASP A 94 33.53 10.75 -25.84
CA ASP A 94 33.01 11.12 -24.53
C ASP A 94 31.79 12.04 -24.73
N GLY A 95 30.63 11.60 -24.27
CA GLY A 95 29.37 12.31 -24.39
C GLY A 95 28.77 12.63 -23.02
N ALA A 96 28.07 13.75 -22.90
CA ALA A 96 27.28 14.08 -21.73
C ALA A 96 25.97 14.73 -22.11
N LEU A 97 24.87 14.26 -21.53
CA LEU A 97 23.54 14.88 -21.58
C LEU A 97 23.17 15.32 -20.16
N ALA A 98 22.86 16.60 -19.98
CA ALA A 98 22.28 17.12 -18.75
C ALA A 98 20.84 17.54 -19.02
N LEU A 99 19.89 16.81 -18.43
CA LEU A 99 18.47 17.11 -18.56
C LEU A 99 18.15 18.36 -17.74
N GLY A 100 17.50 19.34 -18.38
CA GLY A 100 16.88 20.44 -17.66
C GLY A 100 15.82 19.94 -16.69
N ARG A 101 15.43 20.76 -15.72
CA ARG A 101 14.36 20.40 -14.78
C ARG A 101 13.08 20.08 -15.55
N LEU A 102 12.66 18.81 -15.54
CA LEU A 102 11.41 18.35 -16.12
C LEU A 102 10.35 18.38 -15.02
N ARG A 103 9.28 19.13 -15.24
CA ARG A 103 8.15 19.27 -14.33
C ARG A 103 6.87 18.85 -15.05
N LEU A 104 6.10 18.00 -14.40
CA LEU A 104 4.77 17.59 -14.81
C LEU A 104 3.78 18.02 -13.74
N ALA A 105 2.72 18.72 -14.10
CA ALA A 105 1.69 19.16 -13.16
C ALA A 105 0.29 18.85 -13.69
N ARG A 106 -0.59 18.36 -12.83
CA ARG A 106 -2.01 18.16 -13.09
C ARG A 106 -2.79 18.48 -11.83
N GLU A 107 -3.66 19.49 -11.89
CA GLU A 107 -4.40 19.99 -10.73
C GLU A 107 -3.46 20.31 -9.54
N ALA A 108 -3.64 19.62 -8.40
CA ALA A 108 -2.81 19.76 -7.20
C ALA A 108 -1.59 18.80 -7.18
N ALA A 109 -1.48 17.88 -8.14
CA ALA A 109 -0.38 16.92 -8.23
C ALA A 109 0.76 17.48 -9.08
N VAL A 110 1.98 17.42 -8.58
CA VAL A 110 3.19 17.89 -9.27
C VAL A 110 4.29 16.83 -9.13
N ALA A 111 4.91 16.47 -10.25
CA ALA A 111 6.15 15.70 -10.31
C ALA A 111 7.27 16.54 -10.92
N THR A 112 8.49 16.39 -10.45
CA THR A 112 9.68 17.07 -10.94
C THR A 112 10.84 16.09 -10.98
N LEU A 113 11.48 15.95 -12.13
CA LEU A 113 12.77 15.30 -12.31
C LEU A 113 13.83 16.38 -12.55
N SER A 114 14.86 16.44 -11.71
CA SER A 114 15.98 17.37 -11.85
C SER A 114 17.32 16.63 -11.83
N ASP A 115 18.36 17.34 -12.26
CA ASP A 115 19.77 16.98 -12.08
C ASP A 115 20.20 15.65 -12.75
N LEU A 116 19.35 15.08 -13.61
CA LEU A 116 19.67 13.88 -14.37
C LEU A 116 20.80 14.19 -15.35
N LYS A 117 21.93 13.52 -15.15
CA LYS A 117 23.07 13.51 -16.06
C LYS A 117 23.29 12.11 -16.60
N MET A 118 23.46 12.02 -17.90
CA MET A 118 23.87 10.80 -18.59
C MET A 118 25.22 11.06 -19.24
N THR A 119 26.25 10.29 -18.89
CA THR A 119 27.55 10.35 -19.56
C THR A 119 27.81 9.06 -20.31
N VAL A 120 28.53 9.16 -21.42
CA VAL A 120 28.87 8.05 -22.30
C VAL A 120 30.35 8.11 -22.56
N ASN A 121 31.06 7.02 -22.31
CA ASN A 121 32.45 6.87 -22.71
C ASN A 121 32.54 5.66 -23.63
N ALA A 122 32.99 5.85 -24.86
CA ALA A 122 32.98 4.82 -25.87
C ALA A 122 34.25 4.83 -26.73
N THR A 123 34.58 3.66 -27.27
CA THR A 123 35.63 3.47 -28.25
C THR A 123 35.01 2.87 -29.50
N ALA A 124 35.14 3.57 -30.62
CA ALA A 124 34.75 3.14 -31.95
C ALA A 124 36.00 2.74 -32.74
N ALA A 125 36.14 1.44 -32.99
CA ALA A 125 37.13 0.88 -33.90
C ALA A 125 36.40 0.11 -35.01
N THR A 126 36.52 -1.22 -35.07
CA THR A 126 35.66 -2.06 -35.90
C THR A 126 34.22 -2.08 -35.39
N ASP A 127 34.06 -2.14 -34.07
CA ASP A 127 32.79 -2.04 -33.35
C ASP A 127 32.82 -0.82 -32.41
N VAL A 128 31.65 -0.40 -31.93
CA VAL A 128 31.54 0.66 -30.91
C VAL A 128 31.20 0.05 -29.56
N ASN A 129 32.12 0.13 -28.61
CA ASN A 129 31.92 -0.39 -27.26
C ASN A 129 32.03 0.75 -26.26
N GLY A 130 31.23 0.74 -25.21
CA GLY A 130 31.29 1.80 -24.23
C GLY A 130 30.49 1.54 -22.97
N THR A 131 30.45 2.56 -22.14
CA THR A 131 29.68 2.58 -20.90
C THR A 131 28.82 3.84 -20.87
N ILE A 132 27.56 3.68 -20.49
CA ILE A 132 26.61 4.74 -20.17
C ILE A 132 26.49 4.79 -18.65
N ILE A 133 26.62 5.98 -18.07
CA ILE A 133 26.45 6.23 -16.63
C ILE A 133 25.32 7.24 -16.45
N LEU A 134 24.34 6.88 -15.62
CA LEU A 134 23.26 7.75 -15.19
C LEU A 134 23.55 8.21 -13.76
N SER A 135 23.48 9.52 -13.49
CA SER A 135 23.79 10.07 -12.17
C SER A 135 23.04 11.36 -11.89
N GLY A 136 23.06 11.77 -10.61
CA GLY A 136 22.54 13.07 -10.16
C GLY A 136 21.02 13.18 -10.09
N ALA A 137 20.28 12.26 -10.70
CA ALA A 137 18.84 12.39 -10.86
C ALA A 137 18.08 12.44 -9.52
N ARG A 138 17.14 13.39 -9.45
CA ARG A 138 16.24 13.57 -8.32
C ARG A 138 14.80 13.70 -8.80
N LEU A 139 13.96 12.74 -8.42
CA LEU A 139 12.52 12.76 -8.64
C LEU A 139 11.82 13.18 -7.35
N GLU A 140 11.04 14.25 -7.43
CA GLU A 140 10.10 14.68 -6.39
C GLU A 140 8.69 14.65 -6.94
N ALA A 141 7.77 13.96 -6.27
CA ALA A 141 6.34 14.02 -6.58
C ALA A 141 5.54 14.40 -5.33
N ARG A 142 4.55 15.28 -5.48
CA ARG A 142 3.74 15.78 -4.37
C ARG A 142 2.29 15.92 -4.82
N GLN A 143 1.39 15.63 -3.89
CA GLN A 143 -0.03 15.93 -3.97
C GLN A 143 -0.55 16.21 -2.55
N PRO A 144 -1.76 16.73 -2.36
CA PRO A 144 -2.31 16.96 -1.02
C PRO A 144 -2.19 15.71 -0.14
N GLY A 145 -1.52 15.85 1.00
CA GLY A 145 -1.32 14.77 1.97
C GLY A 145 -0.24 13.73 1.63
N MET A 146 0.40 13.76 0.44
CA MET A 146 1.39 12.74 0.05
C MET A 146 2.60 13.34 -0.69
N ALA A 147 3.78 12.81 -0.37
CA ALA A 147 5.02 13.16 -1.07
C ALA A 147 5.87 11.91 -1.34
N LEU A 148 6.62 11.97 -2.44
CA LEU A 148 7.65 11.02 -2.85
C LEU A 148 8.91 11.80 -3.18
N THR A 149 10.07 11.36 -2.72
CA THR A 149 11.37 11.92 -3.09
C THR A 149 12.39 10.81 -3.22
N THR A 150 13.13 10.79 -4.33
CA THR A 150 14.26 9.87 -4.47
C THR A 150 15.44 10.34 -3.64
N THR A 151 16.05 9.42 -2.91
CA THR A 151 17.33 9.63 -2.20
C THR A 151 18.52 9.23 -3.06
N ARG A 152 18.30 8.39 -4.06
CA ARG A 152 19.32 7.90 -5.00
C ARG A 152 18.66 7.51 -6.31
N MET A 153 19.23 7.89 -7.44
CA MET A 153 18.86 7.40 -8.76
C MET A 153 20.09 7.48 -9.66
N ASP A 154 20.68 6.32 -9.95
CA ASP A 154 21.88 6.19 -10.76
C ASP A 154 21.89 4.83 -11.45
N GLY A 155 22.78 4.69 -12.42
CA GLY A 155 22.96 3.42 -13.10
C GLY A 155 24.20 3.41 -13.96
N GLN A 156 24.62 2.20 -14.32
CA GLN A 156 25.72 1.99 -15.23
C GLN A 156 25.39 0.82 -16.14
N CYS A 157 25.56 1.04 -17.44
CA CYS A 157 25.31 0.05 -18.48
C CYS A 157 26.50 0.01 -19.44
N ALA A 158 27.07 -1.18 -19.65
CA ALA A 158 27.96 -1.41 -20.76
C ALA A 158 27.11 -1.60 -22.03
N PHE A 159 27.60 -1.14 -23.18
CA PHE A 159 26.99 -1.40 -24.47
C PHE A 159 28.04 -1.79 -25.50
N ALA A 160 27.60 -2.57 -26.48
CA ALA A 160 28.37 -2.95 -27.65
C ALA A 160 27.49 -2.83 -28.90
N LEU A 161 27.96 -2.11 -29.89
CA LEU A 161 27.36 -1.94 -31.20
C LEU A 161 28.31 -2.55 -32.24
N ALA A 162 28.06 -3.82 -32.54
CA ALA A 162 28.63 -4.56 -33.66
C ALA A 162 27.53 -4.71 -34.73
N GLU A 163 27.13 -5.95 -35.08
CA GLU A 163 25.97 -6.20 -35.96
C GLU A 163 24.63 -5.75 -35.36
N ARG A 164 24.51 -5.79 -34.02
CA ARG A 164 23.34 -5.34 -33.26
C ARG A 164 23.76 -4.65 -31.98
N LEU A 165 22.95 -3.69 -31.53
CA LEU A 165 23.12 -3.05 -30.23
C LEU A 165 22.83 -4.06 -29.11
N SER A 166 23.80 -4.25 -28.23
CA SER A 166 23.60 -4.90 -26.93
C SER A 166 23.89 -3.92 -25.80
N LEU A 167 23.14 -4.03 -24.72
CA LEU A 167 23.31 -3.24 -23.50
C LEU A 167 23.12 -4.14 -22.29
N GLY A 168 23.94 -3.97 -21.27
CA GLY A 168 23.86 -4.74 -20.03
C GLY A 168 24.32 -3.91 -18.85
N GLY A 169 23.51 -3.85 -17.79
CA GLY A 169 23.81 -2.95 -16.67
C GLY A 169 22.88 -3.08 -15.49
N VAL A 170 22.98 -2.11 -14.59
CA VAL A 170 22.16 -2.03 -13.38
C VAL A 170 21.72 -0.59 -13.14
N ILE A 171 20.44 -0.42 -12.80
CA ILE A 171 19.88 0.82 -12.27
C ILE A 171 19.62 0.65 -10.77
N ASN A 172 20.04 1.63 -9.99
CA ASN A 172 19.79 1.71 -8.55
C ASN A 172 18.84 2.87 -8.27
N LEU A 173 17.84 2.63 -7.43
CA LEU A 173 16.91 3.65 -6.97
C LEU A 173 16.70 3.52 -5.47
N GLY A 174 16.79 4.64 -4.77
CA GLY A 174 16.38 4.81 -3.39
C GLY A 174 15.31 5.89 -3.33
N ALA A 175 14.23 5.65 -2.60
CA ALA A 175 13.14 6.62 -2.48
C ALA A 175 12.49 6.61 -1.09
N ARG A 176 11.91 7.74 -0.74
CA ARG A 176 11.09 7.95 0.45
C ARG A 176 9.72 8.44 0.02
N ALA A 177 8.67 7.75 0.44
CA ALA A 177 7.29 8.25 0.38
C ALA A 177 6.79 8.59 1.78
N SER A 178 5.93 9.59 1.89
CA SER A 178 5.28 9.95 3.15
C SER A 178 3.84 10.40 2.93
N SER A 179 2.96 10.01 3.85
CA SER A 179 1.57 10.44 3.92
C SER A 179 1.10 10.46 5.38
N GLY A 180 0.76 11.64 5.90
CA GLY A 180 0.47 11.84 7.32
C GLY A 180 1.60 11.30 8.22
N ASP A 181 1.25 10.42 9.16
CA ASP A 181 2.19 9.75 10.07
C ASP A 181 2.92 8.55 9.44
N THR A 182 2.64 8.23 8.18
CA THR A 182 3.17 7.05 7.48
C THR A 182 4.34 7.43 6.59
N VAL A 183 5.40 6.62 6.64
CA VAL A 183 6.61 6.77 5.82
C VAL A 183 6.98 5.42 5.23
N ALA A 184 7.23 5.37 3.92
CA ALA A 184 7.81 4.21 3.25
C ALA A 184 9.21 4.53 2.73
N LEU A 185 10.19 3.67 3.01
CA LEU A 185 11.54 3.73 2.45
C LEU A 185 11.68 2.61 1.45
N MET A 186 12.16 2.91 0.25
CA MET A 186 12.24 1.99 -0.87
C MET A 186 13.66 1.92 -1.39
N SER A 187 14.12 0.72 -1.72
CA SER A 187 15.38 0.50 -2.43
C SER A 187 15.16 -0.51 -3.56
N LEU A 188 15.64 -0.18 -4.75
CA LEU A 188 15.58 -1.00 -5.95
C LEU A 188 16.98 -1.13 -6.53
N ARG A 189 17.34 -2.35 -6.91
CA ARG A 189 18.46 -2.65 -7.78
C ARG A 189 17.91 -3.47 -8.94
N LEU A 190 17.88 -2.90 -10.14
CA LEU A 190 17.29 -3.51 -11.34
C LEU A 190 18.39 -3.80 -12.37
N PRO A 191 18.79 -5.07 -12.55
CA PRO A 191 19.57 -5.48 -13.71
C PRO A 191 18.76 -5.29 -14.99
N LEU A 192 19.41 -4.77 -16.02
CA LEU A 192 18.84 -4.55 -17.34
C LEU A 192 19.74 -5.16 -18.41
N ALA A 193 19.11 -5.73 -19.43
CA ALA A 193 19.73 -6.11 -20.67
C ALA A 193 18.87 -5.68 -21.86
N TRP A 194 19.53 -5.36 -22.97
CA TRP A 194 18.93 -5.22 -24.28
C TRP A 194 19.76 -5.99 -25.30
N PRO A 195 19.16 -6.81 -26.17
CA PRO A 195 17.76 -7.26 -26.11
C PRO A 195 17.46 -7.97 -24.76
N GLU A 196 16.21 -7.89 -24.29
CA GLU A 196 15.80 -8.57 -23.05
C GLU A 196 15.88 -10.11 -23.20
N PRO A 197 16.01 -10.87 -22.10
CA PRO A 197 16.05 -10.46 -20.70
C PRO A 197 17.46 -10.43 -20.07
N ALA A 198 17.61 -9.69 -18.97
CA ALA A 198 18.80 -9.78 -18.12
C ALA A 198 18.89 -11.15 -17.44
N ALA A 199 20.08 -11.77 -17.46
CA ALA A 199 20.33 -13.03 -16.75
C ALA A 199 20.43 -12.85 -15.22
N ALA A 200 20.85 -11.68 -14.75
CA ALA A 200 21.01 -11.38 -13.34
C ALA A 200 19.68 -11.00 -12.68
N THR A 201 19.53 -11.38 -11.42
CA THR A 201 18.40 -10.95 -10.58
C THR A 201 18.79 -9.76 -9.71
N GLY A 202 17.84 -8.85 -9.55
CA GLY A 202 17.91 -7.67 -8.72
C GLY A 202 17.18 -7.84 -7.39
N SER A 203 17.01 -6.71 -6.68
CA SER A 203 16.27 -6.67 -5.41
C SER A 203 15.36 -5.45 -5.30
N VAL A 204 14.21 -5.63 -4.67
CA VAL A 204 13.28 -4.59 -4.24
C VAL A 204 13.03 -4.76 -2.75
N ASN A 205 13.31 -3.71 -1.97
CA ASN A 205 12.95 -3.67 -0.56
C ASN A 205 12.09 -2.44 -0.27
N LEU A 206 11.12 -2.61 0.62
CA LEU A 206 10.26 -1.54 1.12
C LEU A 206 10.12 -1.68 2.63
N ASP A 207 10.41 -0.63 3.39
CA ASP A 207 10.19 -0.54 4.83
C ASP A 207 9.11 0.50 5.11
N LEU A 208 7.96 0.06 5.59
CA LEU A 208 6.81 0.90 5.97
C LEU A 208 6.83 1.16 7.47
N LYS A 209 6.70 2.44 7.84
CA LYS A 209 6.64 2.91 9.22
C LYS A 209 5.41 3.79 9.43
N TRP A 210 4.82 3.73 10.62
CA TRP A 210 3.77 4.63 11.08
C TRP A 210 4.12 5.16 12.46
N LYS A 211 4.04 6.48 12.64
CA LYS A 211 4.47 7.17 13.87
C LYS A 211 5.88 6.74 14.34
N GLY A 212 6.78 6.53 13.37
CA GLY A 212 8.16 6.08 13.59
C GLY A 212 8.32 4.57 13.87
N LYS A 213 7.25 3.83 14.15
CA LYS A 213 7.27 2.38 14.41
C LYS A 213 7.18 1.58 13.10
N GLY A 214 7.88 0.46 13.01
CA GLY A 214 7.82 -0.41 11.83
C GLY A 214 6.46 -1.13 11.74
N LEU A 215 5.79 -1.00 10.60
CA LEU A 215 4.52 -1.67 10.31
C LEU A 215 4.69 -2.87 9.39
N ALA A 216 5.43 -2.68 8.29
CA ALA A 216 5.60 -3.74 7.32
C ALA A 216 6.94 -3.61 6.60
N LYS A 217 7.44 -4.76 6.14
CA LYS A 217 8.63 -4.86 5.29
C LYS A 217 8.32 -5.74 4.10
N ILE A 218 8.76 -5.33 2.92
CA ILE A 218 8.77 -6.17 1.72
C ILE A 218 10.23 -6.40 1.34
N SER A 219 10.57 -7.65 1.07
CA SER A 219 11.88 -8.05 0.53
C SER A 219 11.62 -8.99 -0.64
N SER A 220 12.02 -8.58 -1.85
CA SER A 220 11.73 -9.30 -3.08
C SER A 220 12.92 -9.30 -4.03
N LYS A 221 13.08 -10.39 -4.78
CA LYS A 221 13.90 -10.46 -5.97
C LYS A 221 13.11 -9.90 -7.15
N ILE A 222 13.77 -9.13 -7.99
CA ILE A 222 13.21 -8.61 -9.24
C ILE A 222 14.02 -9.14 -10.43
N ALA A 223 13.37 -9.62 -11.47
CA ALA A 223 14.05 -10.11 -12.68
C ALA A 223 13.41 -9.51 -13.93
N GLN A 224 14.23 -9.00 -14.85
CA GLN A 224 13.73 -8.49 -16.13
C GLN A 224 13.21 -9.65 -16.98
N ASP A 225 12.09 -9.44 -17.67
CA ASP A 225 11.55 -10.37 -18.66
C ASP A 225 11.18 -9.64 -19.97
N LEU A 226 10.62 -10.36 -20.96
CA LEU A 226 10.28 -9.81 -22.28
C LEU A 226 9.20 -8.70 -22.27
N HIS A 227 8.50 -8.48 -21.16
CA HIS A 227 7.42 -7.51 -21.02
C HIS A 227 7.70 -6.45 -19.93
N GLY A 228 8.70 -6.67 -19.08
CA GLY A 228 9.10 -5.73 -18.04
C GLY A 228 9.88 -6.45 -16.94
N ALA A 229 9.23 -6.72 -15.81
CA ALA A 229 9.87 -7.41 -14.70
C ALA A 229 8.90 -8.31 -13.91
N SER A 230 9.45 -9.37 -13.32
CA SER A 230 8.77 -10.23 -12.35
C SER A 230 9.30 -10.00 -10.94
N LEU A 231 8.42 -10.17 -9.96
CA LEU A 231 8.70 -10.02 -8.53
C LEU A 231 8.41 -11.35 -7.83
N ASP A 232 9.34 -11.79 -6.98
CA ASP A 232 9.15 -12.92 -6.07
C ASP A 232 9.76 -12.56 -4.71
N GLY A 233 8.98 -12.61 -3.64
CA GLY A 233 9.41 -12.10 -2.36
C GLY A 233 8.48 -12.41 -1.21
N THR A 234 8.69 -11.66 -0.13
CA THR A 234 7.92 -11.80 1.10
C THR A 234 7.52 -10.44 1.64
N LEU A 235 6.31 -10.38 2.20
CA LEU A 235 5.86 -9.30 3.06
C LEU A 235 5.89 -9.79 4.51
N SER A 236 6.46 -8.98 5.40
CA SER A 236 6.46 -9.19 6.84
C SER A 236 5.76 -8.03 7.52
N ALA A 237 4.65 -8.25 8.23
CA ALA A 237 3.97 -7.22 9.00
C ALA A 237 4.20 -7.38 10.51
N LEU A 238 4.52 -6.28 11.16
CA LEU A 238 4.76 -6.17 12.59
C LEU A 238 3.65 -5.30 13.22
N PRO A 239 3.32 -5.52 14.51
CA PRO A 239 3.91 -6.45 15.46
C PRO A 239 3.34 -7.88 15.41
N LEU A 240 2.31 -8.15 14.59
CA LEU A 240 1.61 -9.44 14.53
C LEU A 240 2.43 -10.59 13.90
N ALA A 241 3.70 -10.35 13.56
CA ALA A 241 4.63 -11.30 12.94
C ALA A 241 4.08 -12.00 11.69
N VAL A 242 3.19 -11.35 10.94
CA VAL A 242 2.58 -11.91 9.74
C VAL A 242 3.64 -12.04 8.66
N ARG A 243 3.86 -13.24 8.11
CA ARG A 243 4.63 -13.44 6.88
C ARG A 243 3.73 -13.86 5.73
N ALA A 244 3.88 -13.22 4.58
CA ALA A 244 3.12 -13.51 3.37
C ALA A 244 4.05 -13.65 2.18
N ALA A 245 3.77 -14.61 1.30
CA ALA A 245 4.41 -14.72 0.01
C ALA A 245 3.91 -13.59 -0.89
N LEU A 246 4.81 -12.95 -1.62
CA LEU A 246 4.53 -11.89 -2.58
C LEU A 246 5.01 -12.32 -3.95
N LYS A 247 4.12 -12.23 -4.94
CA LYS A 247 4.46 -12.39 -6.36
C LYS A 247 3.94 -11.20 -7.13
N GLY A 248 4.58 -10.85 -8.23
CA GLY A 248 4.10 -9.76 -9.05
C GLY A 248 4.72 -9.70 -10.44
N ARG A 249 4.12 -8.85 -11.26
CA ARG A 249 4.58 -8.53 -12.61
C ARG A 249 4.40 -7.04 -12.83
N ILE A 250 5.45 -6.41 -13.33
CA ILE A 250 5.45 -5.04 -13.84
C ILE A 250 5.56 -5.17 -15.36
N ASP A 251 4.52 -4.75 -16.07
CA ASP A 251 4.53 -4.70 -17.53
C ASP A 251 4.87 -3.28 -17.97
N ALA A 252 6.07 -3.11 -18.54
CA ALA A 252 6.58 -1.82 -18.96
C ALA A 252 5.92 -1.31 -20.26
N LYS A 253 5.34 -2.21 -21.05
CA LYS A 253 4.66 -1.87 -22.32
C LYS A 253 3.19 -1.53 -22.08
N ASN A 254 2.57 -2.14 -21.09
CA ASN A 254 1.20 -1.87 -20.68
C ASN A 254 1.09 -1.83 -19.15
N ILE A 255 1.32 -0.67 -18.54
CA ILE A 255 1.33 -0.56 -17.07
C ILE A 255 0.03 -1.07 -16.42
N SER A 256 -1.10 -1.02 -17.13
CA SER A 256 -2.40 -1.50 -16.66
C SER A 256 -2.48 -3.03 -16.49
N SER A 257 -1.62 -3.81 -17.15
CA SER A 257 -1.52 -5.26 -16.95
C SER A 257 -0.60 -5.66 -15.78
N SER A 258 -0.02 -4.69 -15.08
CA SER A 258 0.81 -4.92 -13.90
C SER A 258 -0.04 -5.36 -12.70
N TRP A 259 0.49 -6.29 -11.90
CA TRP A 259 -0.20 -6.79 -10.72
C TRP A 259 0.78 -7.25 -9.64
N ILE A 260 0.33 -7.21 -8.40
CA ILE A 260 1.01 -7.82 -7.24
C ILE A 260 -0.01 -8.66 -6.50
N GLU A 261 0.36 -9.87 -6.13
CA GLU A 261 -0.44 -10.79 -5.32
C GLU A 261 0.31 -11.11 -4.03
N ILE A 262 -0.40 -11.04 -2.91
CA ILE A 262 0.10 -11.32 -1.58
C ILE A 262 -0.78 -12.42 -0.99
N LYS A 263 -0.16 -13.51 -0.54
CA LYS A 263 -0.85 -14.67 0.04
C LYS A 263 -0.20 -15.12 1.33
N THR A 264 -1.00 -15.42 2.33
CA THR A 264 -0.52 -16.01 3.58
C THR A 264 -1.49 -17.06 4.09
N ALA A 265 -0.91 -18.10 4.69
CA ALA A 265 -1.60 -19.18 5.38
C ALA A 265 -0.71 -19.57 6.56
N GLN A 266 -1.01 -19.09 7.76
CA GLN A 266 -0.16 -19.31 8.94
C GLN A 266 -0.95 -19.20 10.25
N THR A 267 -0.38 -19.74 11.33
CA THR A 267 -0.88 -19.49 12.68
C THR A 267 -0.27 -18.20 13.21
N LEU A 268 -1.13 -17.32 13.72
CA LEU A 268 -0.80 -16.09 14.41
C LEU A 268 -0.85 -16.32 15.91
N THR A 269 0.07 -15.66 16.63
CA THR A 269 0.02 -15.52 18.08
C THR A 269 -0.02 -14.04 18.39
N LEU A 270 -1.03 -13.62 19.15
CA LEU A 270 -1.19 -12.24 19.57
C LEU A 270 -0.24 -11.97 20.74
N PRO A 271 0.57 -10.89 20.68
CA PRO A 271 1.66 -10.65 21.64
C PRO A 271 1.19 -10.21 23.03
N GLY A 272 -0.12 -10.09 23.30
CA GLY A 272 -0.64 -9.74 24.63
C GLY A 272 -0.52 -8.26 25.01
N ASN A 273 0.12 -7.41 24.20
CA ASN A 273 0.18 -5.95 24.38
C ASN A 273 -0.03 -5.27 23.03
N LEU A 274 -1.29 -4.99 22.72
CA LEU A 274 -1.71 -4.39 21.45
C LEU A 274 -2.04 -2.90 21.58
N THR A 275 -1.90 -2.33 22.77
CA THR A 275 -2.16 -0.90 23.06
C THR A 275 -1.39 0.02 22.11
N SER A 276 -0.21 -0.40 21.66
CA SER A 276 0.63 0.35 20.74
C SER A 276 0.11 0.43 19.30
N LEU A 277 -0.79 -0.48 18.91
CA LEU A 277 -1.49 -0.49 17.62
C LEU A 277 -2.87 0.14 17.74
N VAL A 278 -3.68 -0.41 18.64
CA VAL A 278 -5.06 -0.02 18.90
C VAL A 278 -5.22 -0.01 20.41
N PRO A 279 -5.26 1.18 21.05
CA PRO A 279 -5.37 1.30 22.49
C PRO A 279 -6.50 0.46 23.10
N ALA A 280 -7.65 0.41 22.42
CA ALA A 280 -8.83 -0.36 22.83
C ALA A 280 -8.62 -1.88 22.91
N LEU A 281 -7.57 -2.44 22.28
CA LEU A 281 -7.28 -3.87 22.36
C LEU A 281 -6.52 -4.25 23.64
N GLY A 282 -5.96 -3.29 24.37
CA GLY A 282 -5.32 -3.53 25.67
C GLY A 282 -4.37 -4.74 25.69
N ASP A 283 -4.59 -5.60 26.68
CA ASP A 283 -3.81 -6.82 26.94
C ASP A 283 -4.44 -8.06 26.28
N LEU A 284 -4.90 -7.92 25.02
CA LEU A 284 -5.47 -9.03 24.27
C LEU A 284 -4.38 -10.02 23.83
N SER A 285 -4.50 -11.25 24.32
CA SER A 285 -3.66 -12.39 23.96
C SER A 285 -4.47 -13.46 23.25
N GLY A 286 -3.81 -14.36 22.52
CA GLY A 286 -4.51 -15.42 21.81
C GLY A 286 -3.79 -15.97 20.59
N SER A 287 -4.50 -16.81 19.84
CA SER A 287 -4.02 -17.40 18.61
C SER A 287 -5.13 -17.54 17.58
N ALA A 288 -4.76 -17.55 16.30
CA ALA A 288 -5.69 -17.83 15.21
C ALA A 288 -4.93 -18.38 13.99
N ARG A 289 -5.60 -19.16 13.15
CA ARG A 289 -5.09 -19.50 11.83
C ARG A 289 -5.57 -18.47 10.81
N LEU A 290 -4.64 -17.70 10.25
CA LEU A 290 -4.87 -16.72 9.20
C LEU A 290 -4.71 -17.36 7.83
N ASN A 291 -5.72 -17.18 6.98
CA ASN A 291 -5.62 -17.29 5.53
C ASN A 291 -6.03 -15.95 4.92
N ALA A 292 -5.14 -15.31 4.17
CA ALA A 292 -5.46 -14.05 3.51
C ALA A 292 -4.84 -13.97 2.12
N THR A 293 -5.58 -13.33 1.21
CA THR A 293 -5.14 -13.03 -0.16
C THR A 293 -5.44 -11.57 -0.45
N ALA A 294 -4.49 -10.85 -1.02
CA ALA A 294 -4.68 -9.50 -1.53
C ALA A 294 -4.06 -9.38 -2.92
N ARG A 295 -4.72 -8.66 -3.84
CA ARG A 295 -4.21 -8.45 -5.19
C ARG A 295 -4.28 -6.97 -5.55
N LEU A 296 -3.12 -6.35 -5.80
CA LEU A 296 -3.05 -5.01 -6.37
C LEU A 296 -3.30 -5.10 -7.87
N ASP A 297 -4.32 -4.40 -8.34
CA ASP A 297 -4.72 -4.29 -9.75
C ASP A 297 -4.64 -2.82 -10.21
N MET A 298 -4.03 -2.62 -11.38
CA MET A 298 -3.81 -1.31 -12.02
C MET A 298 -4.63 -1.14 -13.32
N SER A 299 -5.46 -2.12 -13.69
CA SER A 299 -6.16 -2.20 -14.98
C SER A 299 -7.06 -1.00 -15.28
N LYS A 300 -7.63 -0.37 -14.25
CA LYS A 300 -8.54 0.78 -14.36
C LYS A 300 -7.82 2.14 -14.31
N GLY A 301 -6.49 2.16 -14.35
CA GLY A 301 -5.67 3.37 -14.22
C GLY A 301 -5.60 3.96 -12.80
N VAL A 302 -6.38 3.41 -11.86
CA VAL A 302 -6.35 3.72 -10.42
C VAL A 302 -6.05 2.41 -9.68
N PRO A 303 -5.13 2.40 -8.70
CA PRO A 303 -4.84 1.19 -7.93
C PRO A 303 -6.07 0.74 -7.13
N THR A 304 -6.40 -0.54 -7.25
CA THR A 304 -7.38 -1.22 -6.39
C THR A 304 -6.74 -2.41 -5.70
N LEU A 305 -7.11 -2.67 -4.45
CA LEU A 305 -6.58 -3.78 -3.65
C LEU A 305 -7.70 -4.69 -3.11
N PRO A 306 -8.37 -5.48 -3.95
CA PRO A 306 -9.24 -6.56 -3.49
C PRO A 306 -8.53 -7.46 -2.48
N THR A 307 -9.19 -7.77 -1.37
CA THR A 307 -8.62 -8.53 -0.26
C THR A 307 -9.65 -9.46 0.38
N ASP A 308 -9.28 -10.73 0.55
CA ASP A 308 -10.03 -11.72 1.32
C ASP A 308 -9.24 -12.10 2.58
N LEU A 309 -9.92 -12.13 3.72
CA LEU A 309 -9.35 -12.48 5.01
C LEU A 309 -10.23 -13.49 5.73
N LYS A 310 -9.60 -14.59 6.16
CA LYS A 310 -10.23 -15.64 6.96
C LYS A 310 -9.36 -15.98 8.17
N LEU A 311 -9.94 -15.86 9.36
CA LEU A 311 -9.39 -16.35 10.61
C LEU A 311 -10.19 -17.57 11.03
N THR A 312 -9.52 -18.65 11.40
CA THR A 312 -10.15 -19.85 11.98
C THR A 312 -9.42 -20.27 13.25
N GLU A 313 -10.03 -21.13 14.06
CA GLU A 313 -9.42 -21.60 15.32
C GLU A 313 -9.03 -20.42 16.23
N LEU A 314 -9.81 -19.34 16.18
CA LEU A 314 -9.57 -18.13 16.97
C LEU A 314 -9.82 -18.45 18.44
N SER A 315 -8.80 -18.20 19.25
CA SER A 315 -8.88 -18.19 20.70
C SER A 315 -8.30 -16.89 21.21
N LEU A 316 -9.07 -16.17 22.02
CA LEU A 316 -8.71 -14.87 22.57
C LEU A 316 -8.92 -14.86 24.07
N ALA A 317 -8.07 -14.13 24.78
CA ALA A 317 -8.24 -13.82 26.19
C ALA A 317 -7.78 -12.38 26.45
N HIS A 318 -8.61 -11.60 27.12
CA HIS A 318 -8.27 -10.25 27.58
C HIS A 318 -8.12 -10.26 29.09
N THR A 319 -6.89 -10.11 29.58
CA THR A 319 -6.54 -10.32 30.99
C THR A 319 -7.20 -9.30 31.92
N GLY A 320 -7.45 -8.08 31.44
CA GLY A 320 -8.02 -7.00 32.26
C GLY A 320 -9.55 -7.05 32.46
N SER A 321 -10.29 -7.81 31.67
CA SER A 321 -11.77 -7.77 31.65
C SER A 321 -12.44 -9.13 31.74
N GLU A 322 -11.69 -10.20 32.07
CA GLU A 322 -12.19 -11.58 32.13
C GLU A 322 -12.93 -12.04 30.86
N ILE A 323 -12.55 -11.47 29.71
CA ILE A 323 -13.14 -11.84 28.41
C ILE A 323 -12.32 -12.99 27.82
N THR A 324 -12.97 -14.10 27.50
CA THR A 324 -12.36 -15.19 26.73
C THR A 324 -13.25 -15.60 25.57
N LEU A 325 -12.64 -16.04 24.48
CA LEU A 325 -13.32 -16.55 23.29
C LEU A 325 -12.58 -17.80 22.81
N THR A 326 -13.34 -18.84 22.46
CA THR A 326 -12.80 -20.10 21.94
C THR A 326 -13.61 -20.58 20.74
N GLY A 327 -12.92 -21.27 19.82
CA GLY A 327 -13.55 -21.84 18.63
C GLY A 327 -14.09 -20.77 17.68
N GLY A 328 -13.44 -19.61 17.60
CA GLY A 328 -13.89 -18.52 16.74
C GLY A 328 -13.46 -18.68 15.28
N ALA A 329 -14.24 -18.09 14.37
CA ALA A 329 -13.81 -17.83 13.01
C ALA A 329 -14.34 -16.46 12.54
N VAL A 330 -13.56 -15.79 11.69
CA VAL A 330 -13.91 -14.50 11.08
C VAL A 330 -13.67 -14.59 9.58
N GLU A 331 -14.63 -14.14 8.78
CA GLU A 331 -14.53 -14.02 7.33
C GLU A 331 -14.86 -12.58 6.93
N LEU A 332 -13.96 -11.95 6.18
CA LEU A 332 -14.08 -10.55 5.78
C LEU A 332 -13.49 -10.35 4.38
N ALA A 333 -14.24 -9.67 3.51
CA ALA A 333 -13.81 -9.32 2.17
C ALA A 333 -13.80 -7.81 1.97
N PHE A 334 -12.92 -7.33 1.10
CA PHE A 334 -12.83 -5.95 0.68
C PHE A 334 -12.77 -5.91 -0.84
N SER A 335 -13.74 -5.27 -1.50
CA SER A 335 -13.63 -4.92 -2.91
C SER A 335 -12.40 -4.03 -3.19
N ASN A 336 -12.03 -3.18 -2.23
CA ASN A 336 -10.80 -2.40 -2.26
C ASN A 336 -10.36 -2.01 -0.85
N LEU A 337 -9.34 -2.68 -0.30
CA LEU A 337 -8.82 -2.40 1.04
C LEU A 337 -8.34 -0.94 1.21
N LEU A 338 -7.96 -0.25 0.13
CA LEU A 338 -7.51 1.14 0.18
C LEU A 338 -8.60 2.12 0.63
N SER A 339 -9.89 1.76 0.52
CA SER A 339 -10.99 2.57 1.04
C SER A 339 -11.27 2.32 2.54
N MET A 340 -10.64 1.30 3.13
CA MET A 340 -10.87 0.84 4.51
C MET A 340 -12.33 0.49 4.82
N ARG A 341 -13.09 0.10 3.78
CA ARG A 341 -14.49 -0.32 3.89
C ARG A 341 -14.63 -1.76 3.40
N SER A 342 -15.13 -2.65 4.24
CA SER A 342 -15.39 -4.03 3.84
C SER A 342 -16.62 -4.14 2.97
N ASP A 343 -16.73 -5.25 2.25
CA ASP A 343 -17.97 -5.67 1.64
C ASP A 343 -19.02 -5.97 2.76
N PRO A 344 -20.33 -5.88 2.47
CA PRO A 344 -21.37 -6.30 3.42
C PRO A 344 -21.25 -7.79 3.77
N ASP A 345 -21.97 -8.24 4.80
CA ASP A 345 -22.07 -9.66 5.20
C ASP A 345 -20.73 -10.28 5.65
N GLY A 346 -19.85 -9.49 6.27
CA GLY A 346 -18.71 -10.02 7.02
C GLY A 346 -19.22 -10.87 8.19
N ARG A 347 -18.56 -11.99 8.48
CA ARG A 347 -19.10 -12.98 9.43
C ARG A 347 -18.12 -13.32 10.52
N MET A 348 -18.59 -13.35 11.75
CA MET A 348 -17.86 -13.88 12.90
C MET A 348 -18.71 -14.93 13.60
N ASN A 349 -18.14 -16.11 13.83
CA ASN A 349 -18.76 -17.14 14.66
C ASN A 349 -17.83 -17.53 15.81
N PHE A 350 -18.40 -18.13 16.85
CA PHE A 350 -17.65 -18.68 17.97
C PHE A 350 -18.39 -19.84 18.63
N GLU A 351 -17.64 -20.77 19.19
CA GLU A 351 -18.21 -21.86 19.99
C GLU A 351 -18.62 -21.37 21.37
N ARG A 352 -17.75 -20.60 22.03
CA ARG A 352 -17.97 -20.07 23.37
C ARG A 352 -17.28 -18.72 23.56
N MET A 353 -17.98 -17.79 24.20
CA MET A 353 -17.46 -16.50 24.65
C MET A 353 -17.87 -16.31 26.11
N GLN A 354 -16.91 -15.99 26.96
CA GLN A 354 -17.14 -15.66 28.36
C GLN A 354 -16.85 -14.17 28.57
N LEU A 355 -17.77 -13.49 29.25
CA LEU A 355 -17.71 -12.07 29.62
C LEU A 355 -17.92 -12.00 31.13
N GLY A 356 -16.85 -12.13 31.93
CA GLY A 356 -16.97 -12.31 33.38
C GLY A 356 -17.74 -13.58 33.72
N THR A 357 -18.91 -13.44 34.35
CA THR A 357 -19.81 -14.57 34.70
C THR A 357 -20.77 -14.96 33.57
N ILE A 358 -20.92 -14.10 32.55
CA ILE A 358 -21.82 -14.34 31.42
C ILE A 358 -21.16 -15.25 30.41
N ILE A 359 -21.86 -16.31 30.02
CA ILE A 359 -21.36 -17.32 29.08
C ILE A 359 -22.30 -17.39 27.88
N LEU A 360 -21.78 -17.02 26.72
CA LEU A 360 -22.47 -17.10 25.43
C LEU A 360 -21.91 -18.28 24.63
N GLU A 361 -22.78 -19.01 23.93
CA GLU A 361 -22.41 -20.19 23.15
C GLU A 361 -22.96 -20.11 21.73
N LYS A 362 -22.29 -20.76 20.77
CA LYS A 362 -22.71 -20.86 19.36
C LYS A 362 -23.11 -19.51 18.77
N GLY A 363 -22.21 -18.54 18.86
CA GLY A 363 -22.41 -17.20 18.33
C GLY A 363 -22.26 -17.12 16.82
N ASP A 364 -23.07 -16.28 16.21
CA ASP A 364 -23.12 -15.96 14.78
C ASP A 364 -23.42 -14.47 14.63
N ILE A 365 -22.45 -13.70 14.16
CA ILE A 365 -22.47 -12.24 14.06
C ILE A 365 -22.20 -11.86 12.61
N HIS A 366 -23.09 -11.06 12.04
CA HIS A 366 -22.94 -10.47 10.71
C HIS A 366 -22.58 -9.00 10.89
N PHE A 367 -21.55 -8.52 10.20
CA PHE A 367 -21.03 -7.18 10.35
C PHE A 367 -20.38 -6.63 9.08
N GLN A 368 -20.28 -5.31 9.02
CA GLN A 368 -19.56 -4.57 7.99
C GLN A 368 -18.67 -3.53 8.66
N VAL A 369 -17.41 -3.45 8.20
CA VAL A 369 -16.52 -2.34 8.52
C VAL A 369 -16.88 -1.18 7.58
N GLU A 370 -17.57 -0.17 8.08
CA GLU A 370 -17.95 1.02 7.30
C GLU A 370 -16.80 2.03 7.20
N ALA A 371 -15.99 2.13 8.27
CA ALA A 371 -14.78 2.94 8.36
C ALA A 371 -13.91 2.46 9.53
N LEU A 372 -12.70 3.02 9.69
CA LEU A 372 -11.79 2.71 10.82
C LEU A 372 -12.43 2.89 12.21
N HIS A 373 -13.48 3.70 12.33
CA HIS A 373 -14.17 4.01 13.59
C HIS A 373 -15.68 3.72 13.53
N SER A 374 -16.13 2.90 12.56
CA SER A 374 -17.55 2.53 12.45
C SER A 374 -17.67 1.10 11.96
N ILE A 375 -18.20 0.23 12.81
CA ILE A 375 -18.55 -1.15 12.48
C ILE A 375 -20.07 -1.27 12.61
N LEU A 376 -20.74 -1.60 11.52
CA LEU A 376 -22.15 -1.95 11.52
C LEU A 376 -22.27 -3.42 11.89
N VAL A 377 -22.88 -3.74 13.02
CA VAL A 377 -23.38 -5.09 13.29
C VAL A 377 -24.75 -5.18 12.63
N GLU A 378 -24.86 -5.99 11.59
CA GLU A 378 -26.10 -6.20 10.82
C GLU A 378 -27.08 -7.06 11.62
N GLY A 379 -26.54 -7.98 12.44
CA GLY A 379 -27.28 -8.74 13.43
C GLY A 379 -26.37 -9.74 14.13
N CYS A 380 -26.74 -10.12 15.35
CA CYS A 380 -26.08 -11.21 16.07
C CYS A 380 -27.10 -12.21 16.60
N ARG A 381 -26.67 -13.47 16.70
CA ARG A 381 -27.41 -14.56 17.35
C ARG A 381 -26.46 -15.41 18.17
N PHE A 382 -26.86 -15.79 19.37
CA PHE A 382 -26.10 -16.70 20.24
C PHE A 382 -27.03 -17.42 21.22
N GLN A 383 -26.50 -18.45 21.87
CA GLN A 383 -27.16 -19.16 22.97
C GLN A 383 -26.69 -18.58 24.30
N TRP A 384 -27.64 -18.39 25.22
CA TRP A 384 -27.35 -17.91 26.57
C TRP A 384 -28.39 -18.50 27.53
N ALA A 385 -27.92 -19.05 28.65
CA ALA A 385 -28.77 -19.63 29.71
C ALA A 385 -29.88 -20.54 29.14
N GLY A 386 -29.50 -21.53 28.32
CA GLY A 386 -30.43 -22.48 27.68
C GLY A 386 -31.30 -21.93 26.54
N GLY A 387 -31.41 -20.61 26.41
CA GLY A 387 -32.22 -19.92 25.40
C GLY A 387 -31.43 -19.40 24.21
N ARG A 388 -32.11 -18.59 23.38
CA ARG A 388 -31.52 -17.88 22.24
C ARG A 388 -31.61 -16.38 22.45
N ILE A 389 -30.55 -15.69 22.10
CA ILE A 389 -30.47 -14.24 22.11
C ILE A 389 -30.18 -13.76 20.69
N GLY A 390 -30.80 -12.65 20.32
CA GLY A 390 -30.41 -11.91 19.13
C GLY A 390 -30.51 -10.40 19.34
N SER A 391 -29.98 -9.63 18.40
CA SER A 391 -30.12 -8.18 18.37
C SER A 391 -30.69 -7.72 17.03
N GLN A 392 -31.20 -6.49 17.00
CA GLN A 392 -31.32 -5.75 15.75
C GLN A 392 -29.95 -5.20 15.32
N ALA A 393 -29.89 -4.57 14.15
CA ALA A 393 -28.68 -3.93 13.67
C ALA A 393 -28.30 -2.73 14.57
N PHE A 394 -27.02 -2.60 14.89
CA PHE A 394 -26.48 -1.47 15.67
C PHE A 394 -25.06 -1.13 15.20
N ARG A 395 -24.58 0.06 15.55
CA ARG A 395 -23.22 0.51 15.19
C ARG A 395 -22.33 0.53 16.41
N ILE A 396 -21.12 0.01 16.25
CA ILE A 396 -20.03 0.08 17.22
C ILE A 396 -19.02 1.11 16.71
N ASN A 397 -18.63 2.05 17.56
CA ASN A 397 -17.58 3.02 17.27
C ASN A 397 -16.45 2.82 18.27
N PRO A 398 -15.35 2.12 17.93
CA PRO A 398 -14.30 1.71 18.87
C PRO A 398 -13.72 2.80 19.81
N ASN A 399 -13.95 4.09 19.53
CA ASN A 399 -13.54 5.21 20.37
C ASN A 399 -14.60 5.64 21.42
N VAL A 400 -15.77 5.01 21.42
CA VAL A 400 -16.85 5.18 22.38
C VAL A 400 -16.84 3.96 23.29
N GLU A 401 -16.91 4.20 24.60
CA GLU A 401 -16.87 3.14 25.62
C GLU A 401 -18.25 2.82 26.19
N ASP A 402 -19.28 3.57 25.78
CA ASP A 402 -20.65 3.46 26.26
C ASP A 402 -21.61 3.07 25.13
N TYR A 403 -22.16 1.86 25.22
CA TYR A 403 -23.10 1.33 24.24
C TYR A 403 -24.33 0.77 24.92
N THR A 404 -25.50 1.07 24.39
CA THR A 404 -26.73 0.37 24.72
C THR A 404 -27.18 -0.46 23.53
N VAL A 405 -27.34 -1.77 23.72
CA VAL A 405 -27.83 -2.72 22.72
C VAL A 405 -29.08 -3.40 23.24
N GLU A 406 -30.15 -3.39 22.46
CA GLU A 406 -31.35 -4.15 22.77
C GLU A 406 -31.17 -5.62 22.37
N LEU A 407 -31.21 -6.52 23.36
CA LEU A 407 -31.17 -7.96 23.16
C LEU A 407 -32.58 -8.56 23.27
N TYR A 408 -32.91 -9.44 22.33
CA TYR A 408 -34.17 -10.17 22.27
C TYR A 408 -33.95 -11.60 22.75
N CYS A 409 -34.69 -12.00 23.77
CA CYS A 409 -34.60 -13.29 24.43
C CYS A 409 -35.73 -14.22 23.96
N ASP A 410 -35.39 -15.42 23.52
CA ASP A 410 -36.31 -16.53 23.23
C ASP A 410 -35.97 -17.71 24.14
N ARG A 411 -36.94 -18.09 25.00
CA ARG A 411 -36.90 -19.22 25.93
C ARG A 411 -35.63 -19.32 26.78
N VAL A 412 -35.22 -18.21 27.39
CA VAL A 412 -34.10 -18.20 28.35
C VAL A 412 -34.52 -18.90 29.64
N GLU A 413 -33.72 -19.84 30.12
CA GLU A 413 -33.94 -20.53 31.39
C GLU A 413 -33.58 -19.63 32.56
N MET A 414 -34.59 -19.25 33.34
CA MET A 414 -34.43 -18.26 34.40
C MET A 414 -33.44 -18.67 35.49
N ALA A 415 -33.39 -19.96 35.85
CA ALA A 415 -32.46 -20.46 36.87
C ALA A 415 -31.00 -20.30 36.40
N GLN A 416 -30.70 -20.70 35.16
CA GLN A 416 -29.36 -20.56 34.57
C GLN A 416 -28.96 -19.08 34.40
N ALA A 417 -29.90 -18.22 33.99
CA ALA A 417 -29.63 -16.78 33.84
C ALA A 417 -29.29 -16.12 35.19
N LEU A 418 -30.06 -16.44 36.24
CA LEU A 418 -29.82 -15.90 37.59
C LEU A 418 -28.52 -16.41 38.21
N GLU A 419 -28.15 -17.66 37.96
CA GLU A 419 -26.86 -18.21 38.37
C GLU A 419 -25.69 -17.41 37.77
N GLN A 420 -25.76 -17.09 36.47
CA GLN A 420 -24.74 -16.24 35.82
C GLN A 420 -24.77 -14.79 36.27
N PHE A 421 -25.86 -14.31 36.90
CA PHE A 421 -25.90 -13.02 37.60
C PHE A 421 -25.40 -13.10 39.06
N GLY A 422 -24.83 -14.23 39.47
CA GLY A 422 -24.26 -14.43 40.81
C GLY A 422 -25.28 -14.91 41.85
N MET A 423 -26.54 -15.19 41.46
CA MET A 423 -27.53 -15.81 42.35
C MET A 423 -27.41 -17.34 42.31
N THR A 424 -26.34 -17.85 42.92
CA THR A 424 -25.93 -19.26 42.93
C THR A 424 -26.89 -20.22 43.63
N GLN A 425 -27.98 -19.72 44.23
CA GLN A 425 -29.01 -20.53 44.88
C GLN A 425 -30.42 -20.35 44.26
N ALA A 426 -30.49 -19.96 42.98
CA ALA A 426 -31.73 -20.00 42.22
C ALA A 426 -32.00 -21.43 41.72
N GLN A 427 -33.06 -22.07 42.23
CA GLN A 427 -33.53 -23.39 41.79
C GLN A 427 -34.94 -23.27 41.23
N GLY A 428 -35.23 -23.89 40.09
CA GLY A 428 -36.56 -23.83 39.51
C GLY A 428 -36.59 -24.13 38.03
N GLY A 429 -37.80 -24.22 37.48
CA GLY A 429 -38.05 -24.33 36.04
C GLY A 429 -38.81 -23.12 35.54
N GLY A 430 -38.76 -22.89 34.22
CA GLY A 430 -39.49 -21.81 33.56
C GLY A 430 -38.60 -21.07 32.56
N THR A 431 -39.19 -20.78 31.41
CA THR A 431 -38.52 -20.04 30.35
C THR A 431 -39.11 -18.63 30.21
N ALA A 432 -38.26 -17.66 29.92
CA ALA A 432 -38.65 -16.28 29.69
C ALA A 432 -38.32 -15.83 28.27
N ASN A 433 -39.21 -15.00 27.72
CA ASN A 433 -39.06 -14.32 26.45
C ASN A 433 -39.14 -12.82 26.67
N GLY A 434 -38.55 -12.02 25.79
CA GLY A 434 -38.72 -10.58 25.85
C GLY A 434 -37.52 -9.81 25.34
N ARG A 435 -37.29 -8.63 25.90
CA ARG A 435 -36.17 -7.77 25.51
C ARG A 435 -35.45 -7.22 26.74
N ILE A 436 -34.13 -7.22 26.67
CA ILE A 436 -33.26 -6.70 27.70
C ILE A 436 -32.32 -5.69 27.04
N PRO A 437 -32.47 -4.39 27.31
CA PRO A 437 -31.47 -3.42 26.93
C PRO A 437 -30.23 -3.63 27.82
N VAL A 438 -29.10 -3.83 27.17
CA VAL A 438 -27.81 -4.08 27.80
C VAL A 438 -26.92 -2.89 27.53
N ARG A 439 -26.38 -2.29 28.59
CA ARG A 439 -25.43 -1.19 28.51
C ARG A 439 -24.04 -1.66 28.87
N TRP A 440 -23.09 -1.51 27.96
CA TRP A 440 -21.66 -1.71 28.21
C TRP A 440 -21.00 -0.35 28.37
N ALA A 441 -20.49 -0.06 29.56
CA ALA A 441 -19.81 1.20 29.88
C ALA A 441 -18.62 0.92 30.80
N ASP A 442 -17.45 1.50 30.50
CA ASP A 442 -16.22 1.39 31.33
C ASP A 442 -15.82 -0.08 31.65
N GLY A 443 -16.04 -0.99 30.70
CA GLY A 443 -15.76 -2.43 30.88
C GLY A 443 -16.79 -3.18 31.73
N ASN A 444 -17.87 -2.51 32.17
CA ASN A 444 -18.94 -3.11 32.95
C ASN A 444 -20.19 -3.35 32.10
N LEU A 445 -20.74 -4.55 32.21
CA LEU A 445 -22.03 -4.92 31.63
C LEU A 445 -23.13 -4.59 32.65
N THR A 446 -24.07 -3.74 32.27
CA THR A 446 -25.25 -3.38 33.07
C THR A 446 -26.52 -3.63 32.28
N PHE A 447 -27.62 -3.87 32.98
CA PHE A 447 -28.93 -4.11 32.38
C PHE A 447 -29.84 -2.96 32.73
N ASP A 448 -30.41 -2.31 31.71
CA ASP A 448 -31.45 -1.31 31.90
C ASP A 448 -32.81 -2.00 32.07
N ASN A 449 -33.90 -1.22 32.11
CA ASN A 449 -35.28 -1.70 32.27
C ASN A 449 -35.70 -2.66 31.13
N GLY A 450 -35.39 -3.94 31.31
CA GLY A 450 -35.82 -5.04 30.45
C GLY A 450 -37.25 -5.49 30.77
N PHE A 451 -37.90 -6.07 29.75
CA PHE A 451 -39.21 -6.69 29.90
C PHE A 451 -39.08 -8.16 29.51
N LEU A 452 -39.34 -9.04 30.48
CA LEU A 452 -39.37 -10.48 30.31
C LEU A 452 -40.74 -11.02 30.73
N TYR A 453 -41.27 -11.97 29.97
CA TYR A 453 -42.52 -12.65 30.25
C TYR A 453 -42.34 -14.17 30.08
N SER A 454 -43.04 -14.95 30.90
CA SER A 454 -43.01 -16.40 30.83
C SER A 454 -43.59 -16.91 29.52
N THR A 455 -43.07 -18.01 28.99
CA THR A 455 -43.66 -18.68 27.83
C THR A 455 -45.13 -19.05 28.10
N PRO A 456 -46.09 -18.59 27.28
CA PRO A 456 -47.51 -18.83 27.50
C PRO A 456 -47.82 -20.33 27.60
N GLY A 457 -48.49 -20.74 28.70
CA GLY A 457 -48.83 -22.14 28.96
C GLY A 457 -47.82 -22.92 29.80
N GLU A 458 -46.61 -22.40 30.02
CA GLU A 458 -45.62 -22.99 30.94
C GLU A 458 -45.75 -22.38 32.34
N LYS A 459 -45.97 -23.22 33.36
CA LYS A 459 -45.88 -22.82 34.77
C LYS A 459 -44.46 -23.06 35.27
N GLY A 460 -43.72 -21.98 35.55
CA GLY A 460 -42.41 -22.03 36.19
C GLY A 460 -42.50 -21.61 37.65
N VAL A 461 -41.89 -22.38 38.56
CA VAL A 461 -41.69 -21.97 39.95
C VAL A 461 -40.20 -21.76 40.16
N LEU A 462 -39.83 -20.52 40.45
CA LEU A 462 -38.45 -20.14 40.76
C LEU A 462 -38.32 -19.96 42.28
N ARG A 463 -37.41 -20.70 42.89
CA ARG A 463 -37.05 -20.61 44.31
C ARG A 463 -35.66 -19.99 44.40
N VAL A 464 -35.58 -18.79 44.95
CA VAL A 464 -34.31 -18.09 45.20
C VAL A 464 -34.12 -18.01 46.71
N GLN A 465 -33.02 -18.55 47.24
CA GLN A 465 -32.65 -18.31 48.65
C GLN A 465 -32.04 -16.90 48.77
N GLY A 466 -32.45 -16.13 49.78
CA GLY A 466 -32.04 -14.72 49.94
C GLY A 466 -32.88 -13.70 49.16
N ALA A 467 -34.15 -14.03 48.84
CA ALA A 467 -35.06 -13.21 48.04
C ALA A 467 -35.41 -11.82 48.63
N GLU A 468 -34.93 -11.49 49.84
CA GLU A 468 -35.04 -10.17 50.46
C GLU A 468 -34.43 -9.05 49.59
N ILE A 469 -33.44 -9.38 48.75
CA ILE A 469 -32.81 -8.45 47.80
C ILE A 469 -33.70 -8.18 46.57
N LEU A 470 -34.56 -9.12 46.18
CA LEU A 470 -35.44 -9.00 45.00
C LEU A 470 -36.79 -8.33 45.33
N THR A 471 -37.23 -8.36 46.59
CA THR A 471 -38.52 -7.80 47.02
C THR A 471 -38.44 -6.37 47.54
N ALA A 472 -37.25 -5.78 47.67
CA ALA A 472 -37.05 -4.41 48.16
C ALA A 472 -37.70 -3.31 47.28
N GLY A 473 -38.13 -3.63 46.06
CA GLY A 473 -38.79 -2.72 45.12
C GLY A 473 -40.24 -3.04 44.75
N VAL A 474 -40.86 -4.08 45.33
CA VAL A 474 -42.27 -4.41 45.06
C VAL A 474 -43.14 -3.71 46.10
N PRO A 475 -44.02 -2.75 45.74
CA PRO A 475 -44.92 -2.13 46.70
C PRO A 475 -45.85 -3.21 47.28
N PRO A 476 -46.18 -3.13 48.59
CA PRO A 476 -47.14 -4.05 49.18
C PRO A 476 -48.51 -3.85 48.52
N GLY A 477 -49.07 -4.94 48.00
CA GLY A 477 -50.45 -5.04 47.54
C GLY A 477 -51.37 -5.50 48.66
#